data_AF-A0A7X8ENH3-F1
#
_entry.id   AF-A0A7X8ENH3-F1
#
_cell.length_a   1.000
_cell.length_b   1.000
_cell.length_c   1.000
_cell.angle_alpha   90.00
_cell.angle_beta   90.00
_cell.angle_gamma   90.00
#
_symmetry.space_group_name_H-M   'P 1'
#
loop_
_entity.id
_entity.type
_entity.pdbx_description
1 polymer ?
#
loop_
_entity_poly.entity_id
_entity_poly.type
_entity_poly.pdbx_seq_one_letter_code
_entity_poly.pdbx_strand_id
1 'polypeptide(L)' 'MLTTVQDGGRWGHQGEGMPVAGAVDLQSMRIANLLAGNEENSGCLEVSLLGPRLTVAGG' A
#
# COMPACT_ATOMS: atom_id res chain seq x y z
N MET A 1 -12.04 9.37 -6.42
CA MET A 1 -11.53 8.00 -6.60
C MET A 1 -10.05 8.09 -6.85
N LEU A 2 -9.25 7.53 -5.95
CA LEU A 2 -7.80 7.51 -6.08
C LEU A 2 -7.32 6.10 -5.72
N THR A 3 -6.55 5.50 -6.62
CA THR A 3 -5.87 4.22 -6.36
C THR A 3 -4.38 4.45 -6.51
N THR A 4 -3.63 4.04 -5.51
CA THR A 4 -2.17 4.21 -5.47
C THR A 4 -1.51 2.91 -5.07
N VAL A 5 -0.25 2.72 -5.44
CA VAL A 5 0.59 1.68 -4.86
C VAL A 5 1.15 2.24 -3.55
N GLN A 6 0.97 1.50 -2.47
CA GLN A 6 1.44 1.88 -1.14
C GLN A 6 2.26 0.76 -0.51
N ASP A 7 3.17 1.14 0.38
CA ASP A 7 4.03 0.27 1.19
C ASP A 7 3.99 0.74 2.66
N GLY A 8 4.89 0.21 3.49
CA GLY A 8 5.01 0.57 4.91
C GLY A 8 5.51 2.01 5.20
N GLY A 9 5.86 2.78 4.17
CA GLY A 9 6.30 4.17 4.30
C GLY A 9 7.83 4.37 4.36
N ARG A 10 8.23 5.64 4.25
CA ARG A 10 9.61 6.15 4.17
C ARG A 10 9.99 6.85 5.47
N TRP A 11 10.04 6.07 6.54
CA TRP A 11 10.41 6.56 7.87
C TRP A 11 11.88 6.99 7.92
N GLY A 12 12.18 8.02 8.72
CA GLY A 12 13.53 8.53 8.93
C GLY A 12 13.90 9.76 8.09
N HIS A 13 13.16 10.04 7.01
CA HIS A 13 13.45 11.15 6.08
C HIS A 13 12.62 12.42 6.32
N GLN A 14 11.84 12.49 7.40
CA GLN A 14 10.95 13.62 7.67
C GLN A 14 11.70 14.94 7.87
N GLY A 15 12.94 14.88 8.40
CA GLY A 15 13.81 16.05 8.54
C GLY A 15 14.27 16.64 7.21
N GLU A 16 14.22 15.86 6.13
CA GLU A 16 14.58 16.26 4.76
C GLU A 16 13.36 16.75 3.97
N GLY A 17 12.18 16.83 4.62
CA GLY A 17 10.93 17.23 3.99
C GLY A 17 10.19 16.10 3.28
N MET A 18 10.68 14.86 3.34
CA MET A 18 9.97 13.71 2.79
C MET A 18 8.85 13.26 3.74
N PRO A 19 7.57 13.27 3.33
CA PRO A 19 6.52 12.69 4.15
C PRO A 19 6.71 11.18 4.29
N VAL A 20 6.22 10.60 5.38
CA VAL A 20 6.27 9.14 5.60
C VAL A 20 5.59 8.38 4.46
N ALA A 21 4.52 8.94 3.87
CA ALA A 21 3.70 8.27 2.85
C ALA A 21 3.25 6.87 3.32
N GLY A 22 3.08 5.92 2.40
CA GLY A 22 2.59 4.59 2.71
C GLY A 22 1.07 4.54 2.84
N ALA A 23 0.56 3.37 3.18
CA ALA A 23 -0.88 3.17 3.30
C ALA A 23 -1.45 4.00 4.47
N VAL A 24 -2.61 4.61 4.25
CA VAL A 24 -3.36 5.36 5.27
C VAL A 24 -3.79 4.42 6.42
N ASP A 25 -4.12 3.17 6.10
CA ASP A 25 -4.41 2.11 7.06
C ASP A 25 -3.37 0.98 6.94
N LEU A 26 -2.28 1.12 7.70
CA LEU A 26 -1.18 0.14 7.75
C LEU A 26 -1.64 -1.23 8.28
N GLN A 27 -2.66 -1.29 9.14
CA GLN A 27 -3.14 -2.56 9.67
C GLN A 27 -3.82 -3.37 8.57
N SER A 28 -4.73 -2.76 7.82
CA SER A 28 -5.38 -3.39 6.68
C SER A 28 -4.39 -3.83 5.61
N MET A 29 -3.40 -2.98 5.31
CA MET A 29 -2.31 -3.29 4.38
C MET A 29 -1.53 -4.56 4.81
N ARG A 30 -1.08 -4.61 6.07
CA ARG A 30 -0.32 -5.75 6.60
C ARG A 30 -1.13 -7.04 6.58
N ILE A 31 -2.39 -6.98 6.98
CA ILE A 31 -3.30 -8.13 6.93
C ILE A 31 -3.43 -8.65 5.49
N ALA A 32 -3.66 -7.76 4.53
CA ALA A 32 -3.78 -8.14 3.12
C ALA A 32 -2.51 -8.81 2.57
N ASN A 33 -1.34 -8.26 2.88
CA ASN A 33 -0.05 -8.86 2.49
C ASN A 33 0.17 -10.23 3.12
N LEU A 34 -0.04 -10.37 4.42
CA LEU A 34 0.14 -11.63 5.13
C LEU A 34 -0.84 -12.71 4.61
N LEU A 35 -2.09 -12.35 4.31
CA LEU A 35 -3.07 -13.25 3.71
C LEU A 35 -2.64 -13.73 2.31
N ALA A 36 -1.94 -12.89 1.55
CA ALA A 36 -1.37 -13.25 0.25
C ALA A 36 -0.03 -14.03 0.35
N GLY A 37 0.50 -14.24 1.56
CA GLY A 37 1.78 -14.92 1.80
C GLY A 37 3.02 -14.02 1.60
N ASN A 38 2.82 -12.70 1.53
CA ASN A 38 3.91 -11.73 1.37
C ASN A 38 4.46 -11.26 2.74
N GLU A 39 5.62 -10.60 2.73
CA GLU A 39 6.09 -9.84 3.89
C GLU A 39 5.13 -8.69 4.22
N GLU A 40 4.95 -8.39 5.50
CA GLU A 40 3.90 -7.48 5.99
C GLU A 40 3.91 -6.08 5.35
N ASN A 41 5.09 -5.55 4.99
CA ASN A 41 5.25 -4.20 4.43
C ASN A 41 5.50 -4.21 2.91
N SER A 42 5.18 -5.32 2.22
CA SER A 42 5.24 -5.41 0.76
C SER A 42 4.29 -4.42 0.08
N GLY A 43 4.61 -4.01 -1.14
CA GLY A 43 3.77 -3.06 -1.89
C GLY A 43 2.40 -3.65 -2.25
N CYS A 44 1.32 -2.91 -2.01
CA CYS A 44 -0.04 -3.29 -2.38
C CYS A 44 -0.83 -2.09 -2.93
N LEU A 45 -2.03 -2.33 -3.48
CA LEU A 45 -2.92 -1.26 -3.94
C LEU A 45 -3.74 -0.71 -2.78
N GLU A 46 -3.64 0.59 -2.52
CA GLU A 46 -4.59 1.34 -1.69
C GLU A 46 -5.70 1.91 -2.57
N VAL A 47 -6.95 1.68 -2.17
CA VAL A 47 -8.15 2.10 -2.90
C VAL A 47 -8.99 3.04 -2.05
N SER A 48 -9.15 4.28 -2.53
CA SER A 48 -10.01 5.28 -1.87
C SER A 48 -11.39 5.38 -2.50
N LEU A 49 -12.41 5.13 -1.67
CA LEU A 49 -13.86 5.24 -1.93
C LEU A 49 -14.43 4.22 -2.92
N LEU A 50 -14.00 4.25 -4.17
CA LEU A 50 -14.45 3.29 -5.19
C LEU A 50 -13.22 2.69 -5.88
N GLY A 51 -13.26 1.36 -6.04
CA GLY A 51 -12.16 0.58 -6.61
C GLY A 51 -12.12 0.59 -8.12
N PRO A 52 -10.93 0.35 -8.70
CA PRO A 52 -10.78 0.15 -10.14
C PRO A 52 -11.33 -1.24 -10.54
N ARG A 53 -11.65 -1.38 -11.83
CA ARG A 53 -11.82 -2.71 -12.45
C ARG A 53 -10.45 -3.19 -12.92
N LEU A 54 -10.00 -4.33 -12.41
CA LEU A 54 -8.69 -4.91 -12.73
C LEU A 54 -8.86 -6.13 -13.64
N THR A 55 -7.85 -6.40 -14.47
CA THR A 55 -7.72 -7.64 -15.25
C THR A 55 -6.34 -8.20 -15.00
N VAL A 56 -6.27 -9.48 -14.64
CA VAL A 56 -5.00 -10.19 -14.44
C VAL A 56 -4.53 -10.71 -15.79
N ALA A 57 -3.37 -10.26 -16.25
CA ALA A 57 -2.82 -10.63 -17.56
C ALA A 57 -1.85 -11.83 -17.51
N GLY A 58 -1.53 -12.35 -16.32
CA GLY A 58 -0.62 -13.48 -16.15
C GLY A 58 -0.64 -14.07 -14.75
N GLY A 59 -0.31 -15.37 -14.68
CA GLY A 59 -0.23 -16.22 -13.49
C GLY A 59 0.28 -17.60 -13.90
#